data_AF-A0A519ZIY9-F1
#
_entry.id   AF-A0A519ZIY9-F1
#
_cell.length_a   1.000
_cell.length_b   1.000
_cell.length_c   1.000
_cell.angle_alpha   90.00
_cell.angle_beta   90.00
_cell.angle_gamma   90.00
#
_symmetry.space_group_name_H-M   'P 1'
#
loop_
_entity.id
_entity.type
_entity.pdbx_description
1 polymer ?
#
loop_
_entity_poly.entity_id
_entity_poly.type
_entity_poly.pdbx_seq_one_letter_code
_entity_poly.pdbx_strand_id
1 'polypeptide(L)' 'ALQAVSDFGAQALVVPLGLDTFEGDPISGFTLRSEDYPAVGAALASAGLPTVFTFEGGYAVDEVGTNAVNLLEGFQRQAA' A
#
# COMPACT_ATOMS: atom_id res chain seq x y z
N ALA A 1 2.95 -9.30 -8.93
CA ALA A 1 4.05 -8.75 -8.10
C ALA A 1 4.42 -9.70 -6.96
N LEU A 2 3.53 -10.02 -6.03
CA LEU A 2 3.84 -10.84 -4.84
C LEU A 2 4.39 -12.25 -5.16
N GLN A 3 3.91 -12.89 -6.24
CA GLN A 3 4.49 -14.17 -6.69
C GLN A 3 6.00 -14.05 -6.98
N ALA A 4 6.44 -12.98 -7.64
CA ALA A 4 7.86 -12.77 -7.92
C ALA A 4 8.67 -12.52 -6.64
N VAL A 5 8.10 -11.88 -5.62
CA VAL A 5 8.73 -11.71 -4.30
C VAL A 5 8.91 -13.07 -3.62
N SER A 6 7.89 -13.93 -3.70
CA SER A 6 7.96 -15.31 -3.19
C SER A 6 8.98 -16.15 -3.96
N ASP A 7 8.97 -16.11 -5.29
CA ASP A 7 9.87 -16.87 -6.15
C ASP A 7 11.34 -16.45 -5.95
N PHE A 8 11.57 -15.18 -5.63
CA PHE A 8 12.88 -14.65 -5.27
C PHE A 8 13.39 -15.18 -3.90
N GLY A 9 12.49 -15.65 -3.03
CA GLY A 9 12.84 -16.08 -1.68
C GLY A 9 13.17 -14.93 -0.75
N ALA A 10 12.46 -13.79 -0.89
CA ALA A 10 12.65 -12.64 -0.02
C ALA A 10 12.42 -13.01 1.46
N GLN A 11 13.25 -12.45 2.34
CA GLN A 11 13.16 -12.65 3.80
C GLN A 11 12.56 -11.44 4.54
N ALA A 12 12.42 -10.31 3.84
CA ALA A 12 11.80 -9.09 4.30
C ALA A 12 11.27 -8.32 3.08
N LEU A 13 10.34 -7.39 3.31
CA LEU A 13 9.74 -6.55 2.28
C LEU A 13 9.93 -5.07 2.62
N VAL A 14 10.35 -4.28 1.63
CA VAL A 14 10.32 -2.82 1.70
C VAL A 14 9.27 -2.34 0.70
N VAL A 15 8.27 -1.61 1.19
CA VAL A 15 7.19 -1.07 0.36
C VAL A 15 7.37 0.45 0.23
N PRO A 16 7.80 0.95 -0.94
CA PRO A 16 7.75 2.37 -1.26
C PRO A 16 6.28 2.78 -1.46
N LEU A 17 5.68 3.32 -0.40
CA LEU A 17 4.26 3.63 -0.31
C LEU A 17 3.97 4.98 -0.98
N GLY A 18 3.59 4.92 -2.25
CA GLY A 18 2.99 6.02 -3.00
C GLY A 18 1.45 5.97 -2.97
N LEU A 19 0.82 7.08 -2.63
CA LEU A 19 -0.63 7.27 -2.60
C LEU A 19 -1.14 8.18 -3.72
N ASP A 20 -0.25 8.54 -4.65
CA ASP A 20 -0.60 9.18 -5.92
C ASP A 20 -1.32 8.23 -6.90
N THR A 21 -1.60 7.01 -6.48
CA THR A 21 -2.50 6.09 -7.19
C THR A 21 -3.99 6.41 -6.97
N PHE A 22 -4.30 7.34 -6.06
CA PHE A 22 -5.66 7.75 -5.73
C PHE A 22 -6.30 8.52 -6.89
N GLU A 23 -7.60 8.29 -7.15
CA GLU A 23 -8.33 8.92 -8.25
C GLU A 23 -8.38 10.45 -8.19
N GLY A 24 -8.25 11.02 -7.00
CA GLY A 24 -8.20 12.47 -6.77
C GLY A 24 -6.79 13.06 -6.77
N ASP A 25 -5.74 12.27 -7.02
CA ASP A 25 -4.38 12.80 -7.06
C ASP A 25 -4.19 13.77 -8.25
N PRO A 26 -3.67 14.99 -8.02
CA PRO A 26 -3.62 16.03 -9.04
C PRO A 26 -2.58 15.80 -10.14
N ILE A 27 -1.64 14.86 -9.97
CA ILE A 27 -0.54 14.67 -10.92
C ILE A 27 -0.49 13.26 -11.54
N SER A 28 -1.37 12.37 -11.08
CA SER A 28 -1.48 10.98 -11.56
C SER A 28 -2.79 10.76 -12.31
N GLY A 29 -2.98 9.54 -12.83
CA GLY A 29 -4.16 9.16 -13.63
C GLY A 29 -4.72 7.78 -13.29
N PHE A 30 -4.43 7.27 -12.10
CA PHE A 30 -4.99 6.01 -11.62
C PHE A 30 -6.38 6.23 -11.01
N THR A 31 -7.09 5.14 -10.71
CA THR A 31 -8.50 5.16 -10.33
C THR A 31 -8.78 4.44 -9.01
N LEU A 32 -7.77 4.30 -8.14
CA LEU A 32 -8.00 3.73 -6.81
C LEU A 32 -8.77 4.73 -5.97
N ARG A 33 -9.77 4.23 -5.24
CA ARG A 33 -10.56 4.97 -4.28
C ARG A 33 -10.05 4.69 -2.88
N SER A 34 -10.38 5.56 -1.92
CA SER A 34 -9.96 5.37 -0.53
C SER A 34 -10.35 4.00 0.04
N GLU A 35 -11.48 3.45 -0.40
CA GLU A 35 -11.99 2.13 0.00
C GLU A 35 -11.20 0.94 -0.59
N ASP A 36 -10.33 1.16 -1.58
CA ASP A 36 -9.53 0.11 -2.20
C ASP A 36 -8.21 -0.12 -1.44
N TYR A 37 -7.67 0.90 -0.77
CA TYR A 37 -6.40 0.82 -0.03
C TYR A 37 -6.35 -0.25 1.08
N PRO A 38 -7.42 -0.54 1.84
CA PRO A 38 -7.40 -1.66 2.78
C PRO A 38 -7.13 -3.01 2.11
N ALA A 39 -7.65 -3.23 0.90
CA ALA A 39 -7.40 -4.46 0.14
C ALA A 39 -5.94 -4.53 -0.35
N VAL A 40 -5.36 -3.38 -0.74
CA VAL A 40 -3.92 -3.30 -1.07
C VAL A 40 -3.07 -3.68 0.15
N GLY A 41 -3.40 -3.13 1.32
CA GLY A 41 -2.73 -3.47 2.58
C GLY A 41 -2.80 -4.97 2.91
N ALA A 42 -4.00 -5.56 2.82
CA ALA A 42 -4.19 -6.98 3.07
C ALA A 42 -3.42 -7.86 2.07
N ALA A 43 -3.37 -7.47 0.79
CA ALA A 43 -2.57 -8.18 -0.21
C ALA A 43 -1.06 -8.13 0.13
N LEU A 44 -0.53 -6.98 0.55
CA LEU A 44 0.86 -6.88 0.98
C LEU A 44 1.16 -7.75 2.21
N ALA A 45 0.24 -7.79 3.19
CA ALA A 45 0.36 -8.64 4.37
C ALA A 45 0.37 -10.13 4.03
N SER A 46 -0.30 -10.55 2.95
CA SER A 46 -0.31 -11.94 2.50
C SER A 46 1.07 -12.44 2.05
N ALA A 47 2.07 -11.56 1.89
CA ALA A 47 3.46 -11.97 1.68
C ALA A 47 4.05 -12.68 2.91
N GLY A 48 3.52 -12.45 4.12
CA GLY A 48 3.99 -13.09 5.35
C GLY A 48 5.41 -12.69 5.76
N LEU A 49 5.90 -11.54 5.28
CA LEU A 49 7.26 -11.06 5.51
C LEU A 49 7.31 -9.89 6.50
N PRO A 50 8.38 -9.78 7.32
CA PRO A 50 8.68 -8.53 8.02
C PRO A 50 8.73 -7.38 7.02
N THR A 51 7.88 -6.37 7.23
CA THR A 51 7.63 -5.32 6.23
C THR A 51 7.93 -3.95 6.81
N VAL A 52 8.66 -3.13 6.05
CA VAL A 52 8.85 -1.70 6.30
C VAL A 52 8.17 -0.90 5.19
N PHE A 53 7.39 0.10 5.56
CA PHE A 53 6.82 1.07 4.64
C PHE A 53 7.68 2.33 4.63
N THR A 54 8.07 2.79 3.45
CA THR A 54 8.71 4.08 3.25
C THR A 54 7.71 4.99 2.55
N PHE A 55 7.39 6.13 3.15
CA PHE A 55 6.40 7.05 2.59
C PHE A 55 7.01 7.82 1.41
N GLU A 56 6.34 7.80 0.26
CA GLU A 56 6.82 8.37 -1.01
C GLU A 56 5.87 9.48 -1.50
N GLY A 57 5.22 9.30 -2.66
CA GLY A 57 4.28 10.23 -3.27
C GLY A 57 2.86 10.16 -2.69
N GLY A 58 2.05 11.16 -3.03
CA GLY A 58 0.68 11.32 -2.53
C GLY A 58 0.38 12.81 -2.36
N TYR A 59 -0.28 13.39 -3.36
CA TYR A 59 -0.41 14.85 -3.51
C TYR A 59 -1.84 15.35 -3.30
N ALA A 60 -2.81 14.44 -3.19
CA ALA A 60 -4.14 14.72 -2.66
C ALA A 60 -4.08 14.90 -1.13
N VAL A 61 -3.71 16.11 -0.68
CA VAL A 61 -3.40 16.42 0.73
C VAL A 61 -4.54 16.11 1.69
N ASP A 62 -5.79 16.32 1.29
CA ASP A 62 -6.95 16.11 2.15
C ASP A 62 -7.18 14.61 2.41
N GLU A 63 -6.92 13.75 1.42
CA GLU A 63 -7.17 12.31 1.48
C GLU A 63 -5.93 11.47 1.82
N VAL A 64 -4.72 12.02 1.68
CA VAL A 64 -3.47 11.24 1.83
C VAL A 64 -3.36 10.54 3.18
N GLY A 65 -3.81 11.20 4.26
CA GLY A 65 -3.85 10.61 5.60
C GLY A 65 -4.81 9.41 5.68
N THR A 66 -6.02 9.57 5.16
CA THR A 66 -7.04 8.50 5.11
C THR A 66 -6.53 7.32 4.29
N ASN A 67 -5.96 7.57 3.11
CA ASN A 67 -5.47 6.53 2.22
C ASN A 67 -4.27 5.76 2.84
N ALA A 68 -3.36 6.47 3.51
CA ALA A 68 -2.25 5.87 4.24
C ALA A 68 -2.74 4.95 5.36
N VAL A 69 -3.63 5.46 6.23
CA VAL A 69 -4.18 4.70 7.36
C VAL A 69 -4.98 3.50 6.87
N ASN A 70 -5.82 3.67 5.85
CA ASN A 70 -6.60 2.57 5.27
C ASN A 70 -5.71 1.41 4.82
N LEU A 71 -4.60 1.71 4.14
CA LEU A 71 -3.63 0.69 3.73
C LEU A 71 -2.97 0.03 4.94
N LEU A 72 -2.46 0.82 5.88
CA LEU A 72 -1.76 0.30 7.06
C LEU A 72 -2.67 -0.55 7.96
N GLU A 73 -3.93 -0.14 8.14
CA GLU A 73 -4.93 -0.94 8.86
C GLU A 73 -5.29 -2.22 8.12
N GLY A 74 -5.46 -2.16 6.80
CA GLY A 74 -5.68 -3.35 5.97
C GLY A 74 -4.53 -4.36 6.11
N PHE A 75 -3.30 -3.87 6.14
CA PHE A 75 -2.11 -4.68 6.41
C PHE A 75 -2.13 -5.27 7.82
N GLN A 76 -2.32 -4.45 8.86
CA GLN A 76 -2.29 -4.88 10.25
C GLN A 76 -3.37 -5.92 10.58
N ARG A 77 -4.59 -5.76 10.06
CA ARG A 77 -5.69 -6.71 10.29
C ARG A 77 -5.41 -8.10 9.71
N GLN A 78 -4.68 -8.18 8.60
CA GLN A 78 -4.35 -9.44 7.92
C GLN A 78 -3.03 -10.06 8.43
N ALA A 79 -2.12 -9.24 8.95
CA ALA A 79 -0.85 -9.68 9.52
C ALA A 79 -0.96 -10.19 10.96
N ALA A 80 -2.05 -9.86 11.67
CA ALA A 80 -2.39 -10.40 12.99
C ALA A 80 -2.88 -11.85 12.89
#